data_AF-A0A7W3Y5J8-F1
#
_entry.id   AF-A0A7W3Y5J8-F1
#
_cell.length_a   1.000
_cell.length_b   1.000
_cell.length_c   1.000
_cell.angle_alpha   90.00
_cell.angle_beta   90.00
_cell.angle_gamma   90.00
#
_symmetry.space_group_name_H-M   'P 1'
#
loop_
_entity.id
_entity.type
_entity.pdbx_description
1 polymer ?
#
loop_
_entity_poly.entity_id
_entity_poly.type
_entity_poly.pdbx_seq_one_letter_code
_entity_poly.pdbx_strand_id
1 'polypeptide(L)'
;MNSKKSKRGVLVRLTAQEKGLFLNLDDLEELQSQSKTWQQREPFTVKEIDEQKFERMEFDEKELADFGYYILARLHAFRSMGEAL
;
A
#
# COMPACT_ATOMS: atom_id res chain seq x y z
N MET A 1 22.25 -12.36 -19.26
CA MET A 1 21.67 -12.64 -17.93
C MET A 1 20.35 -11.88 -17.84
N ASN A 2 19.21 -12.58 -17.86
CA ASN A 2 17.92 -11.93 -17.60
C ASN A 2 17.89 -11.60 -16.10
N SER A 3 18.12 -10.33 -15.74
CA SER A 3 17.84 -9.85 -14.39
C SER A 3 16.33 -9.95 -14.19
N LYS A 4 15.85 -11.07 -13.66
CA LYS A 4 14.45 -11.20 -13.26
C LYS A 4 14.27 -10.21 -12.11
N LYS A 5 13.63 -9.08 -12.38
CA LYS A 5 13.42 -8.03 -11.38
C LYS A 5 12.47 -8.55 -10.30
N SER A 6 12.78 -8.32 -9.03
CA SER A 6 11.85 -8.60 -7.93
C SER A 6 10.56 -7.80 -8.14
N LYS A 7 9.40 -8.39 -7.81
CA LYS A 7 8.13 -7.63 -7.85
C LYS A 7 7.91 -6.95 -6.52
N ARG A 8 7.31 -5.77 -6.59
CA ARG A 8 6.91 -4.94 -5.44
C ARG A 8 5.45 -4.56 -5.61
N GLY A 9 4.75 -4.45 -4.50
CA GLY A 9 3.34 -4.07 -4.46
C GLY A 9 3.06 -3.22 -3.23
N VAL A 10 1.90 -2.58 -3.23
CA VAL A 10 1.32 -1.94 -2.05
C VAL A 10 0.05 -2.70 -1.72
N LEU A 11 -0.05 -3.22 -0.51
CA LEU A 11 -1.27 -3.81 0.03
C LEU A 11 -2.07 -2.72 0.72
N VAL A 12 -3.29 -2.51 0.26
CA VAL A 12 -4.26 -1.64 0.93
C VAL A 12 -5.23 -2.52 1.71
N ARG A 13 -5.36 -2.30 3.02
CA ARG A 13 -6.30 -3.04 3.88
C ARG A 13 -7.22 -2.07 4.60
N LEU A 14 -8.49 -2.41 4.65
CA LEU A 14 -9.42 -1.81 5.60
C LEU A 14 -9.57 -2.75 6.80
N THR A 15 -9.47 -2.19 8.00
CA THR A 15 -9.62 -2.93 9.26
C THR A 15 -10.64 -2.23 10.13
N ALA A 16 -11.67 -2.95 10.55
CA ALA A 16 -12.59 -2.49 11.59
C ALA A 16 -12.03 -2.86 12.96
N GLN A 17 -11.93 -1.87 13.84
CA GLN A 17 -11.59 -2.07 15.25
C GLN A 17 -12.70 -1.45 16.11
N GLU A 18 -12.71 -1.72 17.42
CA GLU A 18 -13.69 -1.16 18.35
C GLU A 18 -13.76 0.39 18.31
N LYS A 19 -12.70 1.05 17.82
CA LYS A 19 -12.57 2.51 17.75
C LYS A 19 -12.79 3.10 16.35
N GLY A 20 -13.18 2.30 15.35
CA GLY A 20 -13.49 2.79 14.00
C GLY A 20 -12.81 2.02 12.88
N LEU A 21 -12.84 2.60 11.68
CA LEU A 21 -12.26 2.03 10.46
C LEU A 21 -10.85 2.59 10.21
N PHE A 22 -9.91 1.69 9.90
CA PHE A 22 -8.52 2.03 9.64
C PHE A 22 -8.08 1.50 8.29
N LEU A 23 -7.54 2.39 7.46
CA LEU A 23 -6.97 2.06 6.17
C LEU A 23 -5.44 1.97 6.29
N ASN A 24 -4.92 0.77 6.08
CA ASN A 24 -3.50 0.47 6.14
C ASN A 24 -2.94 0.39 4.72
N LEU A 25 -1.78 1.00 4.51
CA LEU A 25 -0.97 0.81 3.32
C LEU A 25 0.32 0.12 3.75
N ASP A 26 0.56 -1.06 3.22
CA ASP A 26 1.72 -1.88 3.54
C ASP A 26 2.51 -2.21 2.29
N ASP A 27 3.82 -2.35 2.47
CA ASP A 27 4.73 -2.71 1.39
C ASP A 27 4.77 -4.23 1.20
N LEU A 28 4.64 -4.68 -0.05
CA LEU A 28 4.78 -6.09 -0.42
C LEU A 28 5.99 -6.32 -1.31
N GLU A 29 6.65 -7.45 -1.08
CA GLU A 29 7.71 -7.98 -1.93
C GLU A 29 7.41 -9.44 -2.33
N GLU A 30 7.56 -9.75 -3.61
CA GLU A 30 7.58 -11.13 -4.10
C GLU A 30 9.04 -11.58 -4.23
N LEU A 31 9.46 -12.50 -3.36
CA LEU A 31 10.81 -13.08 -3.39
C LEU A 31 10.94 -14.10 -4.52
N GLN A 32 12.07 -14.07 -5.22
CA GLN A 32 12.29 -14.93 -6.39
C GLN A 32 12.35 -16.42 -6.03
N SER A 33 12.88 -16.75 -4.84
CA SER A 33 12.95 -18.12 -4.33
C SER A 33 11.58 -18.74 -4.07
N GLN A 34 10.54 -17.91 -3.96
CA GLN A 34 9.15 -18.32 -3.70
C GLN A 34 8.20 -17.49 -4.57
N SER A 35 8.37 -17.57 -5.90
CA SER A 35 7.43 -16.99 -6.85
C SER A 35 6.00 -17.41 -6.49
N LYS A 36 5.06 -16.45 -6.44
CA LYS A 36 3.66 -16.53 -5.98
C LYS A 36 3.42 -16.26 -4.49
N THR A 37 4.44 -16.07 -3.67
CA THR A 37 4.28 -15.67 -2.27
C THR A 37 4.70 -14.22 -2.08
N TRP A 38 3.74 -13.38 -1.70
CA TRP A 38 4.01 -12.02 -1.28
C TRP A 38 4.30 -11.99 0.22
N GLN A 39 5.36 -11.28 0.59
CA GLN A 39 5.70 -11.04 1.99
C GLN A 39 5.51 -9.55 2.29
N GLN A 40 4.84 -9.27 3.40
CA GLN A 40 4.77 -7.91 3.93
C GLN A 40 6.14 -7.54 4.48
N ARG A 41 6.72 -6.45 3.97
CA ARG A 41 8.03 -5.96 4.40
C ARG A 41 7.92 -5.04 5.60
N GLU A 42 7.13 -3.98 5.46
CA GLU A 42 7.00 -2.94 6.47
C GLU A 42 5.54 -2.45 6.52
N PRO A 43 4.98 -2.24 7.71
CA PRO A 43 3.77 -1.45 7.87
C PRO A 43 4.11 0.03 7.65
N PHE A 44 3.53 0.64 6.60
CA PHE A 44 3.94 1.99 6.19
C PHE A 44 3.04 3.07 6.78
N THR A 45 1.72 2.96 6.63
CA THR A 45 0.82 4.00 7.13
C THR A 45 -0.51 3.40 7.54
N VAL A 46 -1.02 3.88 8.68
CA VAL A 46 -2.37 3.63 9.17
C VAL A 46 -3.09 4.97 9.17
N LYS A 47 -4.21 5.06 8.46
CA LYS A 47 -5.07 6.24 8.43
C LYS A 47 -6.44 5.86 8.98
N GLU A 48 -6.89 6.58 10.00
CA GLU A 48 -8.27 6.49 10.46
C GLU A 48 -9.21 7.07 9.40
N ILE A 49 -10.31 6.37 9.16
CA ILE A 49 -11.34 6.73 8.19
C ILE A 49 -12.65 6.93 8.95
N ASP A 50 -13.32 8.03 8.67
CA ASP A 50 -14.69 8.25 9.13
C ASP A 50 -15.61 7.19 8.52
N GLU A 51 -16.22 6.38 9.37
CA GLU A 51 -17.04 5.24 8.97
C GLU A 51 -18.29 5.67 8.21
N GLN A 52 -18.98 6.73 8.64
CA GLN A 52 -20.19 7.19 7.96
C GLN A 52 -19.86 7.75 6.58
N LYS A 53 -18.75 8.50 6.48
CA LYS A 53 -18.25 9.01 5.21
C LYS A 53 -17.86 7.88 4.26
N PHE A 54 -17.24 6.82 4.78
CA PHE A 54 -16.86 5.64 4.00
C PHE A 54 -18.09 4.90 3.48
N GLU A 55 -19.05 4.59 4.34
CA GLU A 55 -20.29 3.90 3.97
C GLU A 55 -21.12 4.67 2.93
N ARG A 56 -21.08 6.01 2.99
CA ARG A 56 -21.79 6.87 2.04
C ARG A 56 -20.98 7.22 0.80
N MET A 57 -19.71 6.81 0.73
CA MET A 57 -18.78 7.15 -0.36
C MET A 57 -18.64 8.67 -0.58
N GLU A 58 -18.64 9.45 0.51
CA GLU A 58 -18.64 10.93 0.49
C GLU A 58 -17.23 11.54 0.45
N PHE A 59 -16.25 10.85 -0.14
CA PHE A 59 -14.90 11.37 -0.31
C PHE A 59 -14.86 12.44 -1.40
N ASP A 60 -14.17 13.54 -1.14
CA ASP A 60 -13.95 14.56 -2.17
C ASP A 60 -12.82 14.15 -3.13
N GLU A 61 -12.75 14.84 -4.28
CA GLU A 61 -11.74 14.57 -5.30
C GLU A 61 -10.31 14.72 -4.76
N LYS A 62 -10.08 15.67 -3.86
CA LYS A 62 -8.77 15.91 -3.27
C LYS A 62 -8.35 14.75 -2.38
N GLU A 63 -9.25 14.21 -1.56
CA GLU A 63 -8.98 13.07 -0.69
C GLU A 63 -8.65 11.81 -1.48
N LEU A 64 -9.39 11.57 -2.58
CA LEU A 64 -9.13 10.46 -3.49
C LEU A 64 -7.79 10.65 -4.22
N ALA A 65 -7.49 11.86 -4.67
CA ALA A 65 -6.22 12.19 -5.30
C ALA A 65 -5.04 12.04 -4.34
N ASP A 66 -5.17 12.53 -3.10
CA ASP A 66 -4.16 12.39 -2.04
C ASP A 66 -3.91 10.91 -1.75
N PHE A 67 -4.98 10.10 -1.66
CA PHE A 67 -4.87 8.67 -1.46
C PHE A 67 -4.13 7.97 -2.62
N GLY A 68 -4.52 8.26 -3.86
CA GLY A 68 -3.84 7.74 -5.05
C GLY A 68 -2.37 8.17 -5.14
N TYR A 69 -2.07 9.42 -4.75
CA TYR A 69 -0.71 9.94 -4.68
C TYR A 69 0.16 9.12 -3.73
N TYR A 70 -0.33 8.75 -2.54
CA TYR A 70 0.44 7.93 -1.60
C TYR A 70 0.82 6.56 -2.20
N ILE A 71 -0.12 5.89 -2.88
CA ILE A 71 0.16 4.61 -3.54
C ILE A 71 1.23 4.78 -4.61
N LEU A 72 1.09 5.78 -5.48
CA LEU A 72 2.04 6.04 -6.56
C LEU A 72 3.42 6.45 -6.02
N ALA A 73 3.47 7.26 -4.97
CA ALA A 73 4.71 7.68 -4.33
C ALA A 73 5.48 6.48 -3.77
N ARG A 74 4.80 5.50 -3.15
CA ARG A 74 5.43 4.26 -2.66
C ARG A 74 5.99 3.41 -3.79
N LEU A 75 5.19 3.16 -4.83
CA LEU A 75 5.63 2.42 -6.00
C LEU A 75 6.79 3.12 -6.71
N HIS A 76 6.76 4.45 -6.78
CA HIS A 76 7.86 5.25 -7.33
C HIS A 76 9.11 5.18 -6.46
N ALA A 77 8.99 5.27 -5.14
CA ALA A 77 10.11 5.13 -4.21
C ALA A 77 10.80 3.77 -4.40
N PHE A 78 10.05 2.68 -4.54
CA PHE A 78 10.65 1.38 -4.85
C PHE A 78 11.35 1.31 -6.20
N ARG A 79 10.77 1.94 -7.22
CA ARG A 79 11.37 1.99 -8.55
C ARG A 79 12.66 2.82 -8.56
N SER A 80 12.71 3.90 -7.78
CA SER A 80 13.80 4.87 -7.77
C SER A 80 14.91 4.53 -6.78
N MET A 81 14.58 3.95 -5.61
CA MET A 81 15.53 3.46 -4.60
C MET A 81 16.06 2.06 -4.93
N GLY A 82 16.33 1.77 -6.21
CA GLY A 82 16.76 0.46 -6.67
C GLY A 82 17.83 -0.16 -5.76
N GLU A 83 17.55 -1.36 -5.24
CA GLU A 83 18.50 -2.25 -4.57
C GLU A 83 19.43 -1.55 -3.56
N ALA A 84 19.02 -1.47 -2.29
CA ALA A 84 20.02 -1.54 -1.24
C ALA A 84 20.67 -2.93 -1.33
N LEU A 85 21.84 -2.99 -1.97
CA LEU A 85 22.86 -4.02 -1.74
C LEU A 85 23.26 -4.02 -0.26
#